data_AF-A0A920LNU1-F1
#
_entry.id   AF-A0A920LNU1-F1
#
_cell.length_a   1.000
_cell.length_b   1.000
_cell.length_c   1.000
_cell.angle_alpha   90.00
_cell.angle_beta   90.00
_cell.angle_gamma   90.00
#
_symmetry.space_group_name_H-M   'P 1'
#
loop_
_entity.id
_entity.type
_entity.pdbx_description
1 polymer ?
#
loop_
_entity_poly.entity_id
_entity_poly.type
_entity_poly.pdbx_seq_one_letter_code
_entity_poly.pdbx_strand_id
1 'polypeptide(L)'
;MNTSHSDYPFDLGTHCPAFVVTNDEAAAWFATGLCWLYGFNHEEAIGCFRHAARADDGFALAWWGIAISSGPFMNKPWEWLTMPEKEQALAACHGAIAEAMSRTPTPRRRRAP
;
A
#
# COMPACT_ATOMS: atom_id res chain seq x y z
N MET A 1 -12.48 -1.90 -14.90
CA MET A 1 -11.80 -1.87 -16.22
C MET A 1 -11.17 -3.23 -16.47
N ASN A 2 -10.87 -3.61 -17.72
CA ASN A 2 -10.39 -4.97 -17.99
C ASN A 2 -8.87 -5.11 -17.74
N THR A 3 -8.48 -6.09 -16.92
CA THR A 3 -7.10 -6.33 -16.46
C THR A 3 -6.58 -7.72 -16.88
N SER A 4 -7.13 -8.30 -17.94
CA SER A 4 -6.68 -9.57 -18.49
C SER A 4 -7.02 -9.65 -19.96
N HIS A 5 -6.02 -9.98 -20.77
CA HIS A 5 -6.15 -10.18 -22.20
C HIS A 5 -5.90 -11.65 -22.53
N SER A 6 -6.77 -12.26 -23.32
CA SER A 6 -6.65 -13.68 -23.72
C SER A 6 -5.35 -13.99 -24.48
N ASP A 7 -4.72 -12.95 -25.02
CA ASP A 7 -3.51 -12.99 -25.85
C ASP A 7 -2.28 -12.34 -25.15
N TYR A 8 -2.07 -12.54 -23.84
CA TYR A 8 -0.96 -11.89 -23.09
C TYR A 8 0.22 -12.82 -22.71
N PRO A 9 1.20 -13.04 -23.60
CA PRO A 9 2.43 -13.80 -23.33
C PRO A 9 3.47 -12.93 -22.59
N PHE A 10 3.09 -12.39 -21.43
CA PHE A 10 3.32 -10.98 -21.08
C PHE A 10 2.65 -10.07 -22.15
N ASP A 11 1.56 -9.28 -22.04
CA ASP A 11 -0.34 -7.95 -20.35
C ASP A 11 -0.07 -7.31 -18.89
N LEU A 12 0.26 -6.00 -18.79
CA LEU A 12 0.55 -5.32 -17.49
C LEU A 12 -0.72 -4.88 -16.74
N GLY A 13 -1.88 -4.93 -17.39
CA GLY A 13 -3.19 -4.63 -16.82
C GLY A 13 -3.49 -3.14 -16.65
N THR A 14 -4.78 -2.80 -16.51
CA THR A 14 -5.17 -1.45 -16.08
C THR A 14 -4.91 -1.32 -14.57
N HIS A 15 -3.71 -0.86 -14.20
CA HIS A 15 -3.21 -0.76 -12.80
C HIS A 15 -4.00 0.23 -11.91
N CYS A 16 -5.23 -0.12 -11.58
CA CYS A 16 -5.76 0.02 -10.24
C CYS A 16 -5.87 -1.40 -9.65
N PRO A 17 -5.44 -1.66 -8.40
CA PRO A 17 -5.63 -2.95 -7.74
C PRO A 17 -7.11 -3.16 -7.37
N ALA A 18 -7.92 -3.51 -8.38
CA ALA A 18 -9.38 -3.61 -8.31
C ALA A 18 -9.93 -4.72 -7.39
N PHE A 19 -9.07 -5.34 -6.58
CA PHE A 19 -9.41 -6.43 -5.65
C PHE A 19 -9.74 -5.95 -4.22
N VAL A 20 -9.61 -4.65 -3.91
CA VAL A 20 -10.11 -4.05 -2.66
C VAL A 20 -10.77 -2.70 -2.93
N VAL A 21 -12.09 -2.72 -3.15
CA VAL A 21 -12.91 -1.51 -3.31
C VAL A 21 -14.22 -1.67 -2.54
N THR A 22 -14.27 -1.11 -1.34
CA THR A 22 -15.50 -0.74 -0.62
C THR A 22 -15.85 0.73 -0.79
N ASN A 23 -14.86 1.56 -1.17
CA ASN A 23 -15.00 2.98 -1.51
C ASN A 23 -14.10 3.31 -2.71
N ASP A 24 -14.68 3.90 -3.76
CA ASP A 24 -13.97 4.31 -4.99
C ASP A 24 -12.91 5.40 -4.75
N GLU A 25 -13.17 6.36 -3.85
CA GLU A 25 -12.19 7.40 -3.51
C GLU A 25 -10.96 6.79 -2.83
N ALA A 26 -11.19 5.85 -1.89
CA ALA A 26 -10.10 5.17 -1.18
C ALA A 26 -9.20 4.39 -2.16
N ALA A 27 -9.82 3.67 -3.11
CA ALA A 27 -9.10 2.95 -4.16
C ALA A 27 -8.35 3.88 -5.12
N ALA A 28 -8.92 5.03 -5.51
CA ALA A 28 -8.27 6.03 -6.36
C ALA A 28 -7.02 6.63 -5.69
N TRP A 29 -7.10 7.01 -4.41
CA TRP A 29 -5.94 7.47 -3.64
C TRP A 29 -4.88 6.38 -3.47
N PHE A 30 -5.28 5.13 -3.24
CA PHE A 30 -4.34 4.01 -3.11
C PHE A 30 -3.62 3.69 -4.43
N ALA A 31 -4.33 3.71 -5.56
CA ALA A 31 -3.71 3.58 -6.89
C ALA A 31 -2.72 4.72 -7.17
N THR A 32 -3.08 5.96 -6.80
CA THR A 32 -2.19 7.13 -6.93
C THR A 32 -0.93 6.99 -6.06
N GLY A 33 -1.07 6.50 -4.83
CA GLY A 33 0.06 6.22 -3.93
C GLY A 33 1.00 5.14 -4.47
N LEU A 34 0.47 4.10 -5.11
CA LEU A 34 1.28 3.08 -5.80
C LEU A 34 2.08 3.67 -6.97
N CYS A 35 1.47 4.55 -7.78
CA CYS A 35 2.17 5.26 -8.86
C CYS A 35 3.35 6.09 -8.32
N TRP A 36 3.18 6.80 -7.20
CA TRP A 36 4.27 7.54 -6.57
C TRP A 36 5.35 6.63 -5.96
N LEU A 37 4.96 5.53 -5.31
CA LEU A 37 5.89 4.55 -4.74
C LEU A 37 6.77 3.91 -5.82
N TYR A 38 6.17 3.46 -6.93
CA TYR A 38 6.92 2.92 -8.07
C TYR A 38 7.68 4.00 -8.86
N GLY A 39 7.27 5.27 -8.74
CA GLY A 39 8.02 6.45 -9.18
C GLY A 39 9.11 6.93 -8.20
N PHE A 40 9.39 6.19 -7.13
CA PHE A 40 10.36 6.51 -6.06
C PHE A 40 10.08 7.80 -5.27
N ASN A 41 8.85 8.34 -5.32
CA ASN A 41 8.42 9.45 -4.47
C ASN A 41 7.71 8.92 -3.22
N HIS A 42 8.51 8.54 -2.22
CA HIS A 42 8.04 7.93 -0.98
C HIS A 42 7.16 8.86 -0.13
N GLU A 43 7.40 10.18 -0.16
CA GLU A 43 6.65 11.14 0.67
C GLU A 43 5.24 11.37 0.12
N GLU A 44 5.08 11.58 -1.20
CA GLU A 44 3.76 11.69 -1.83
C GLU A 44 3.01 10.35 -1.84
N ALA A 45 3.72 9.21 -1.90
CA ALA A 45 3.11 7.90 -1.70
C ALA A 45 2.45 7.80 -0.31
N ILE A 46 3.20 8.13 0.76
CA ILE A 46 2.65 8.20 2.13
C ILE A 46 1.48 9.20 2.22
N GLY A 47 1.58 10.35 1.55
CA GLY A 47 0.50 11.33 1.43
C GLY A 47 -0.79 10.70 0.88
N CYS A 48 -0.71 10.11 -0.31
CA CYS A 48 -1.83 9.44 -0.98
C CYS A 48 -2.40 8.29 -0.16
N PHE A 49 -1.54 7.46 0.45
CA PHE A 49 -2.00 6.35 1.30
C PHE A 49 -2.69 6.84 2.58
N ARG A 50 -2.29 7.99 3.15
CA ARG A 50 -3.03 8.66 4.23
C ARG A 50 -4.38 9.24 3.77
N HIS A 51 -4.54 9.62 2.50
CA HIS A 51 -5.86 9.96 1.96
C HIS A 51 -6.74 8.71 1.81
N ALA A 52 -6.21 7.62 1.25
CA ALA A 52 -6.94 6.35 1.13
C ALA A 52 -7.44 5.84 2.50
N ALA A 53 -6.60 5.91 3.54
CA ALA A 53 -6.93 5.52 4.91
C ALA A 53 -7.97 6.43 5.60
N ARG A 54 -8.19 7.66 5.11
CA ARG A 54 -9.25 8.57 5.59
C ARG A 54 -10.58 8.39 4.84
N ALA A 55 -10.52 7.95 3.58
CA ALA A 55 -11.71 7.70 2.78
C ALA A 55 -12.39 6.37 3.17
N ASP A 56 -11.62 5.37 3.60
CA ASP A 56 -12.15 4.11 4.13
C ASP A 56 -11.32 3.66 5.34
N ASP A 57 -11.87 3.88 6.54
CA ASP A 57 -11.28 3.46 7.83
C ASP A 57 -11.06 1.95 7.93
N GLY A 58 -11.72 1.12 7.11
CA GLY A 58 -11.53 -0.33 7.04
C GLY A 58 -10.41 -0.77 6.08
N PHE A 59 -9.84 0.14 5.29
CA PHE A 59 -8.95 -0.20 4.17
C PHE A 59 -7.52 -0.53 4.61
N ALA A 60 -7.33 -1.76 5.09
CA ALA A 60 -6.05 -2.27 5.58
C ALA A 60 -4.86 -2.10 4.62
N LEU A 61 -5.07 -2.12 3.29
CA LEU A 61 -3.98 -1.90 2.33
C LEU A 61 -3.44 -0.46 2.33
N ALA A 62 -4.26 0.55 2.65
CA ALA A 62 -3.78 1.92 2.75
C ALA A 62 -2.69 2.05 3.84
N TRP A 63 -2.89 1.36 4.96
CA TRP A 63 -1.92 1.27 6.04
C TRP A 63 -0.67 0.46 5.67
N TRP A 64 -0.82 -0.65 4.93
CA TRP A 64 0.32 -1.35 4.32
C TRP A 64 1.12 -0.43 3.37
N GLY A 65 0.44 0.42 2.59
CA GLY A 65 1.04 1.41 1.70
C GLY A 65 1.91 2.42 2.43
N ILE A 66 1.43 2.93 3.59
CA ILE A 66 2.23 3.80 4.48
C ILE A 66 3.48 3.04 4.96
N ALA A 67 3.34 1.79 5.39
CA ALA A 67 4.46 0.99 5.91
C ALA A 67 5.55 0.75 4.86
N ILE A 68 5.19 0.22 3.67
CA ILE A 68 6.18 -0.07 2.61
C ILE A 68 6.88 1.20 2.09
N SER A 69 6.21 2.35 2.16
CA SER A 69 6.78 3.63 1.74
C SER A 69 7.67 4.28 2.79
N SER A 70 7.49 3.96 4.08
CA SER A 70 8.23 4.56 5.21
C SER A 70 9.56 3.87 5.54
N GLY A 71 9.84 2.72 4.91
CA GLY A 71 11.06 1.94 5.12
C GLY A 71 12.26 2.40 4.27
N PRO A 72 13.43 1.74 4.43
CA PRO A 72 14.56 1.91 3.52
C PRO A 72 14.21 1.44 2.10
N PHE A 73 14.78 2.09 1.09
CA PHE A 73 14.52 1.83 -0.33
C PHE A 73 15.81 1.78 -1.15
N MET A 74 15.76 1.38 -2.42
CA MET A 74 16.98 1.07 -3.21
C MET A 74 18.02 2.20 -3.25
N ASN A 75 17.59 3.46 -3.25
CA ASN A 75 18.48 4.63 -3.29
C ASN A 75 18.83 5.18 -1.88
N LYS A 76 18.25 4.61 -0.82
CA LYS A 76 18.50 4.96 0.58
C LYS A 76 18.35 3.70 1.47
N PRO A 77 19.28 2.73 1.36
CA PRO A 77 19.27 1.50 2.15
C PRO A 77 19.48 1.77 3.64
N TRP A 78 19.18 0.77 4.48
CA TRP A 78 19.19 0.89 5.94
C TRP A 78 20.53 1.36 6.51
N GLU A 79 21.63 0.94 5.89
CA GLU A 79 23.01 1.28 6.26
C GLU A 79 23.26 2.79 6.17
N TRP A 80 22.59 3.48 5.24
CA TRP A 80 22.78 4.93 4.99
C TRP A 80 21.83 5.81 5.82
N LEU A 81 20.85 5.22 6.52
CA LEU A 81 19.99 5.97 7.45
C LEU A 81 20.76 6.32 8.73
N THR A 82 20.62 7.55 9.22
CA THR A 82 21.04 7.93 10.58
C THR A 82 20.18 7.23 11.64
N MET A 83 20.62 7.21 12.91
CA MET A 83 19.83 6.58 13.99
C MET A 83 18.43 7.20 14.16
N PRO A 84 18.24 8.54 14.14
CA PRO A 84 16.89 9.13 14.18
C PRO A 84 16.01 8.72 13.00
N GLU A 85 16.57 8.60 11.79
CA GLU A 85 15.82 8.13 10.61
C GLU A 85 15.44 6.65 10.73
N LYS A 86 16.33 5.82 11.29
CA LYS A 86 16.05 4.40 11.59
C LYS A 86 14.92 4.27 12.62
N GLU A 87 14.96 5.06 13.69
CA GLU A 87 13.92 5.09 14.73
C GLU A 87 12.57 5.57 14.18
N GLN A 88 12.57 6.64 13.37
CA GLN A 88 11.39 7.18 12.71
C GLN A 88 10.78 6.19 11.72
N ALA A 89 11.60 5.59 10.85
CA ALA A 89 11.16 4.57 9.87
C ALA A 89 10.60 3.33 10.58
N LEU A 90 11.28 2.83 11.61
CA LEU A 90 10.84 1.67 12.38
C LEU A 90 9.49 1.94 13.07
N ALA A 91 9.34 3.10 13.72
CA ALA A 91 8.09 3.50 14.38
C ALA A 91 6.93 3.65 13.37
N ALA A 92 7.18 4.30 12.22
CA ALA A 92 6.19 4.47 11.17
C ALA A 92 5.74 3.13 10.57
N CYS A 93 6.70 2.24 10.25
CA CYS A 93 6.41 0.91 9.72
C CYS A 93 5.64 0.04 10.72
N HIS A 94 6.09 -0.06 11.98
CA HIS A 94 5.41 -0.87 12.99
C HIS A 94 4.01 -0.34 13.32
N GLY A 95 3.84 0.98 13.45
CA GLY A 95 2.53 1.60 13.67
C GLY A 95 1.58 1.31 12.50
N ALA A 96 2.00 1.57 11.27
CA ALA A 96 1.17 1.32 10.09
C ALA A 96 0.86 -0.18 9.87
N ILE A 97 1.77 -1.10 10.22
CA ILE A 97 1.48 -2.54 10.20
C ILE A 97 0.45 -2.92 11.29
N ALA A 98 0.52 -2.33 12.49
CA ALA A 98 -0.48 -2.55 13.54
C ALA A 98 -1.88 -2.07 13.11
N GLU A 99 -1.96 -0.88 12.48
CA GLU A 99 -3.20 -0.33 11.92
C GLU A 99 -3.74 -1.19 10.75
N ALA A 100 -2.88 -1.77 9.92
CA ALA A 100 -3.29 -2.72 8.87
C ALA A 100 -3.85 -4.03 9.47
N MET A 101 -3.20 -4.57 10.52
CA MET A 101 -3.63 -5.79 11.20
C MET A 101 -4.98 -5.63 11.91
N SER A 102 -5.21 -4.50 12.60
CA SER A 102 -6.49 -4.25 13.31
C SER A 102 -7.70 -4.12 12.37
N ARG A 103 -7.46 -3.76 11.10
CA ARG A 103 -8.48 -3.64 10.05
C ARG A 103 -8.64 -4.88 9.18
N THR A 104 -7.73 -5.84 9.26
CA THR A 104 -7.79 -7.07 8.45
C THR A 104 -8.85 -8.01 9.03
N PRO A 105 -9.94 -8.35 8.29
CA PRO A 105 -10.95 -9.27 8.81
C PRO A 105 -10.36 -10.66 9.01
N THR A 106 -10.65 -11.30 10.15
CA THR A 106 -10.23 -12.69 10.43
C THR A 106 -10.60 -13.58 9.24
N PRO A 107 -9.63 -14.29 8.63
CA PRO A 107 -9.86 -14.95 7.35
C PRO A 107 -10.98 -15.98 7.46
N ARG A 108 -12.09 -15.71 6.75
CA ARG A 108 -13.15 -16.69 6.55
C ARG A 108 -12.53 -17.94 5.97
N ARG A 109 -12.47 -19.04 6.75
CA ARG A 109 -12.13 -20.37 6.24
C ARG A 109 -12.90 -20.58 4.94
N ARG A 110 -12.19 -20.83 3.84
CA ARG A 110 -12.81 -21.41 2.64
C ARG A 110 -13.64 -22.60 3.11
N ARG A 111 -14.94 -22.63 2.78
CA ARG A 111 -15.66 -23.90 2.81
C ARG A 111 -14.90 -24.84 1.88
N ALA A 112 -14.61 -26.04 2.36
CA ALA A 112 -14.18 -27.12 1.49
C ALA A 112 -15.29 -27.39 0.46
N PRO A 113 -14.95 -27.86 -0.75
CA PRO A 113 -15.95 -28.36 -1.70
C PRO A 113 -16.70 -29.58 -1.12
#